data_AF-A0A524IQ44-F1
#
_entry.id   AF-A0A524IQ44-F1
#
_cell.length_a   1.000
_cell.length_b   1.000
_cell.length_c   1.000
_cell.angle_alpha   90.00
_cell.angle_beta   90.00
_cell.angle_gamma   90.00
#
_symmetry.space_group_name_H-M   'P 1'
#
loop_
_entity.id
_entity.type
_entity.pdbx_description
1 polymer ?
#
loop_
_entity_poly.entity_id
_entity_poly.type
_entity_poly.pdbx_seq_one_letter_code
_entity_poly.pdbx_strand_id
1 'polypeptide(L)' 'EVRGRGLMLGLELVEPETGEPATERTGRIVVEALRRGWILLGDGPSANVIALTPPLTISEDLLARATGLLDELLGK' A
#
# COMPACT_ATOMS: atom_id res chain seq x y z
N GLU A 1 9.73 4.29 -1.97
CA GLU A 1 10.16 4.87 -0.67
C GLU A 1 9.12 4.51 0.40
N VAL A 2 9.53 4.35 1.67
CA VAL A 2 8.59 4.17 2.80
C VAL A 2 8.74 5.35 3.77
N ARG A 3 7.63 6.02 4.10
CA ARG A 3 7.61 7.18 5.01
C ARG A 3 6.44 7.12 6.00
N GLY A 4 6.49 7.95 7.03
CA GLY A 4 5.41 8.11 8.01
C GLY A 4 5.85 7.86 9.45
N ARG A 5 4.89 7.88 10.39
CA ARG A 5 5.11 7.64 11.82
C ARG A 5 3.95 6.86 12.43
N GLY A 6 4.28 5.90 13.32
CA GLY A 6 3.27 5.07 13.98
C GLY A 6 2.41 4.31 12.97
N LEU A 7 1.09 4.32 13.17
CA LEU A 7 0.10 3.70 12.27
C LEU A 7 -0.39 4.64 11.16
N MET A 8 0.45 5.60 10.75
CA MET A 8 0.21 6.46 9.59
C MET A 8 1.45 6.37 8.69
N LEU A 9 1.41 5.43 7.74
CA LEU A 9 2.53 5.09 6.85
C LEU A 9 2.12 5.24 5.39
N GLY A 10 3.08 5.60 4.54
CA GLY A 10 2.93 5.68 3.10
C GLY A 10 4.03 4.89 2.40
N LEU A 11 3.63 4.07 1.42
CA LEU A 11 4.54 3.33 0.54
C LEU A 11 4.45 3.96 -0.85
N GLU A 12 5.46 4.74 -1.22
CA GLU A 12 5.55 5.35 -2.55
C GLU A 12 6.18 4.38 -3.54
N LEU A 13 5.43 4.08 -4.60
CA LEU A 13 5.83 3.18 -5.67
C LEU A 13 6.30 3.99 -6.88
N VAL A 14 7.42 3.54 -7.43
CA VAL A 14 8.04 4.11 -8.62
C VAL A 14 8.40 2.97 -9.59
N GLU A 15 8.45 3.30 -10.87
CA GLU A 15 8.91 2.37 -11.90
C GLU A 15 10.42 2.15 -11.74
N PRO A 16 10.91 0.90 -11.64
CA PRO A 16 12.31 0.62 -11.34
C PRO A 16 13.31 1.21 -12.34
N GLU A 17 12.94 1.28 -13.61
CA GLU A 17 13.82 1.70 -14.71
C GLU A 17 13.90 3.22 -14.85
N THR A 18 12.81 3.93 -14.58
CA THR A 18 12.71 5.39 -14.83
C THR A 18 12.69 6.21 -13.56
N GLY A 19 12.30 5.63 -12.42
CA GLY A 19 12.03 6.34 -11.18
C GLY A 19 10.74 7.16 -11.19
N GLU A 20 9.97 7.11 -12.27
CA GLU A 20 8.69 7.82 -12.38
C GLU A 20 7.60 7.18 -11.50
N PRO A 21 6.56 7.92 -11.09
CA PRO A 21 5.45 7.39 -10.31
C PRO A 21 4.81 6.14 -10.94
N ALA A 22 4.74 5.03 -10.20
CA ALA A 22 4.12 3.79 -10.65
C ALA A 22 2.60 3.81 -10.43
N THR A 23 1.91 4.81 -10.98
CA THR A 23 0.48 5.08 -10.73
C THR A 23 -0.40 3.91 -11.14
N GLU A 24 -0.17 3.32 -12.32
CA GLU A 24 -0.98 2.21 -12.80
C GLU A 24 -0.78 0.96 -11.94
N ARG A 25 0.47 0.63 -11.62
CA ARG A 25 0.81 -0.50 -10.73
C ARG A 25 0.16 -0.32 -9.35
N THR A 26 0.22 0.89 -8.80
CA THR A 26 -0.42 1.23 -7.51
C THR A 26 -1.93 1.00 -7.57
N GLY A 27 -2.60 1.49 -8.62
CA GLY A 27 -4.03 1.28 -8.82
C GLY A 27 -4.40 -0.21 -8.93
N ARG A 28 -3.60 -1.00 -9.66
CA ARG A 28 -3.80 -2.47 -9.76
C ARG A 28 -3.67 -3.16 -8.41
N ILE A 29 -2.68 -2.78 -7.60
CA ILE A 29 -2.50 -3.31 -6.24
C ILE A 29 -3.71 -2.99 -5.36
N VAL A 30 -4.18 -1.74 -5.38
CA VAL A 30 -5.37 -1.32 -4.59
C VAL A 30 -6.61 -2.12 -4.99
N VAL A 31 -6.86 -2.26 -6.30
CA VAL A 31 -8.01 -3.03 -6.81
C VAL A 31 -7.90 -4.51 -6.44
N GLU A 32 -6.71 -5.10 -6.55
CA GLU A 32 -6.49 -6.51 -6.20
C GLU A 32 -6.63 -6.76 -4.70
N ALA A 33 -6.12 -5.86 -3.85
CA ALA A 33 -6.35 -5.92 -2.41
C ALA A 33 -7.85 -5.88 -2.08
N LEU A 34 -8.61 -4.99 -2.74
CA LEU A 34 -10.05 -4.90 -2.55
C LEU A 34 -10.77 -6.20 -2.93
N ARG A 35 -10.40 -6.83 -4.05
CA ARG A 35 -10.92 -8.14 -4.46
C ARG A 35 -10.64 -9.23 -3.43
N ARG A 36 -9.54 -9.11 -2.68
CA ARG A 36 -9.15 -10.03 -1.60
C ARG A 36 -9.73 -9.63 -0.24
N GLY A 37 -10.63 -8.65 -0.19
CA GLY A 37 -11.33 -8.22 1.02
C GLY A 37 -10.60 -7.17 1.85
N TRP A 38 -9.57 -6.51 1.30
CA TRP A 38 -8.78 -5.50 1.99
C TRP A 38 -8.95 -4.13 1.36
N ILE A 39 -9.31 -3.13 2.19
CA ILE A 39 -9.43 -1.76 1.74
C ILE A 39 -8.09 -1.06 1.96
N LEU A 40 -7.40 -0.76 0.86
CA LEU A 40 -6.21 0.08 0.82
C LEU A 40 -6.54 1.37 0.08
N LEU A 41 -5.86 2.47 0.43
CA LEU A 41 -6.08 3.77 -0.20
C LEU A 41 -4.85 4.14 -1.03
N GLY A 42 -5.08 4.53 -2.27
CA GLY A 42 -4.11 5.29 -3.06
C GLY A 42 -4.13 6.76 -2.63
N ASP A 43 -2.96 7.37 -2.55
CA ASP A 43 -2.76 8.75 -2.10
C ASP A 43 -1.63 9.42 -2.92
N GLY A 44 -1.42 10.72 -2.68
CA GLY A 44 -0.42 11.56 -3.32
C GLY A 44 -0.88 12.13 -4.67
N PRO A 45 -0.19 13.17 -5.19
CA PRO A 45 -0.58 13.86 -6.42
C PRO A 45 -0.66 12.94 -7.65
N SER A 46 0.21 11.93 -7.70
CA SER A 46 0.27 10.95 -8.78
C SER A 46 -0.45 9.64 -8.44
N ALA A 47 -1.19 9.56 -7.32
CA ALA A 47 -1.86 8.34 -6.86
C ALA A 47 -0.94 7.09 -6.81
N ASN A 48 0.35 7.29 -6.55
CA ASN A 48 1.39 6.25 -6.50
C ASN A 48 1.82 5.89 -5.08
N VAL A 49 1.08 6.36 -4.07
CA VAL A 49 1.36 6.07 -2.66
C VAL A 49 0.27 5.17 -2.11
N ILE A 50 0.62 4.02 -1.55
CA ILE A 50 -0.31 3.21 -0.76
C ILE A 50 -0.28 3.72 0.69
N ALA A 51 -1.39 4.25 1.17
CA ALA A 51 -1.54 4.74 2.53
C ALA A 51 -2.03 3.64 3.48
N LEU A 52 -1.32 3.46 4.59
CA LEU A 52 -1.69 2.58 5.69
C LEU A 52 -2.07 3.42 6.90
N THR A 53 -3.38 3.54 7.11
CA THR A 53 -3.98 4.25 8.25
C THR A 53 -5.04 3.38 8.94
N PRO A 54 -4.65 2.22 9.50
CA PRO A 54 -5.59 1.37 10.22
C PRO A 54 -6.10 2.07 11.50
N PRO A 55 -7.22 1.61 12.09
CA PRO A 55 -7.63 2.07 13.41
C PRO A 55 -6.54 1.77 14.44
N LEU A 56 -6.36 2.65 15.43
CA LEU A 56 -5.35 2.48 16.48
C LEU A 56 -5.58 1.26 17.38
N THR A 57 -6.77 0.66 17.29
CA THR A 57 -7.18 -0.55 18.00
C THR A 57 -7.03 -1.82 17.15
N ILE A 58 -6.40 -1.74 15.97
CA ILE A 58 -6.14 -2.91 15.13
C ILE A 58 -5.31 -3.95 15.90
N SER A 59 -5.67 -5.23 15.79
CA SER A 59 -4.89 -6.30 16.39
C SER A 59 -3.60 -6.56 15.61
N GLU A 60 -2.57 -7.02 16.31
CA GLU A 60 -1.30 -7.41 15.68
C GLU A 60 -1.50 -8.50 14.63
N ASP A 61 -2.38 -9.49 14.89
CA ASP A 61 -2.70 -10.54 13.92
C ASP A 61 -3.30 -10.00 12.62
N LEU A 62 -4.20 -9.01 12.71
CA LEU A 62 -4.82 -8.44 11.53
C LEU A 62 -3.81 -7.57 10.77
N LEU A 63 -2.95 -6.85 11.49
CA LEU A 63 -1.86 -6.09 10.89
C LEU A 63 -0.87 -7.00 10.15
N ALA A 64 -0.49 -8.14 10.75
CA ALA A 64 0.42 -9.12 10.14
C ALA A 64 -0.19 -9.73 8.86
N ARG A 65 -1.49 -9.99 8.85
CA ARG A 65 -2.19 -10.47 7.64
C ARG A 65 -2.25 -9.40 6.55
N ALA A 66 -2.46 -8.14 6.92
CA ALA A 66 -2.48 -7.03 5.98
C ALA A 66 -1.10 -6.80 5.34
N THR A 67 -0.02 -6.86 6.14
CA THR A 67 1.34 -6.70 5.61
C THR A 67 1.77 -7.90 4.77
N GLY A 68 1.38 -9.13 5.14
CA GLY A 68 1.60 -10.31 4.30
C GLY A 68 0.90 -10.21 2.93
N LEU A 69 -0.34 -9.72 2.89
CA LEU A 69 -1.02 -9.42 1.64
C LEU A 69 -0.25 -8.40 0.79
N LEU A 70 0.23 -7.31 1.40
CA LEU A 70 1.00 -6.29 0.69
C LEU A 70 2.29 -6.86 0.11
N ASP A 71 2.99 -7.71 0.86
CA ASP A 71 4.22 -8.37 0.40
C ASP A 71 3.94 -9.23 -0.85
N GLU A 72 2.85 -10.01 -0.86
CA GLU A 72 2.43 -10.78 -2.03
C GLU A 72 2.09 -9.91 -3.25
N LEU A 73 1.49 -8.74 -3.04
CA LEU A 73 1.08 -7.83 -4.10
C LEU A 73 2.25 -6.99 -4.63
N LEU A 74 3.26 -6.73 -3.81
CA LEU A 74 4.47 -5.97 -4.16
C LEU A 74 5.58 -6.87 -4.73
N GLY A 75 5.62 -8.14 -4.34
CA GLY A 75 6.57 -9.17 -4.79
C GLY A 75 6.27 -9.77 -6.16
N LYS A 76 5.26 -9.24 -6.87
CA LYS A 76 4.97 -9.50 -8.28
C LYS A 76 5.02 -8.21 -9.09
#